data_AF-A0A4Q1UR67-F1
#
_entry.id   AF-A0A4Q1UR67-F1
#
_cell.length_a   1.000
_cell.length_b   1.000
_cell.length_c   1.000
_cell.angle_alpha   90.00
_cell.angle_beta   90.00
_cell.angle_gamma   90.00
#
_symmetry.space_group_name_H-M   'P 1'
#
loop_
_entity.id
_entity.type
_entity.pdbx_description
1 polymer ?
#
loop_
_entity_poly.entity_id
_entity_poly.type
_entity_poly.pdbx_seq_one_letter_code
_entity_poly.pdbx_strand_id
1 'polypeptide(L)'
;MRNVSLFLAASLGCLLLAAVSLGMGETVVETLFPNARAVKVAQCSRLIQSYHDDNRAMPERGTPERTRYVDCYYLVCGIRLEG
;
A
#
# COMPACT_ATOMS: atom_id res chain seq x y z
N MET A 1 -13.00 -28.51 23.95
CA MET A 1 -13.34 -27.45 22.97
C MET A 1 -12.21 -26.45 22.67
N ARG A 2 -11.03 -26.48 23.33
CA ARG A 2 -9.88 -25.58 23.02
C ARG A 2 -9.16 -25.88 21.69
N ASN A 3 -9.20 -27.13 21.22
CA ASN A 3 -8.47 -27.53 20.01
C ASN A 3 -9.14 -27.06 18.71
N VAL A 4 -10.46 -26.88 18.69
CA VAL A 4 -11.20 -26.47 17.48
C VAL A 4 -10.82 -25.03 17.08
N SER A 5 -10.66 -24.13 18.06
CA SER A 5 -10.26 -22.74 17.82
C SER A 5 -8.84 -22.60 17.26
N LEU A 6 -7.92 -23.48 17.65
CA LEU A 6 -6.54 -23.51 17.13
C LEU A 6 -6.50 -23.94 15.65
N PHE A 7 -7.32 -24.93 15.28
CA PHE A 7 -7.44 -25.37 13.88
C PHE A 7 -8.07 -24.29 12.98
N LEU A 8 -9.05 -23.52 13.49
CA LEU A 8 -9.62 -22.39 12.74
C LEU A 8 -8.64 -21.21 12.59
N ALA A 9 -7.89 -20.88 13.64
CA ALA A 9 -6.90 -19.80 13.56
C ALA A 9 -5.75 -20.13 12.60
N ALA A 10 -5.27 -21.37 12.60
CA ALA A 10 -4.21 -21.82 11.70
C ALA A 10 -4.64 -21.83 10.22
N SER A 11 -5.89 -22.21 9.94
CA SER A 11 -6.42 -22.25 8.57
C SER A 11 -6.69 -20.84 8.01
N LEU A 12 -7.18 -19.91 8.83
CA LEU A 12 -7.28 -18.49 8.46
C LEU A 12 -5.91 -17.85 8.15
N GLY A 13 -4.88 -18.18 8.94
CA GLY A 13 -3.52 -17.73 8.69
C GLY A 13 -2.99 -18.19 7.33
N CYS A 14 -3.16 -19.47 6.99
CA CYS A 14 -2.74 -20.01 5.70
C CYS A 14 -3.50 -19.41 4.52
N LEU A 15 -4.80 -19.12 4.66
CA LEU A 15 -5.59 -18.49 3.60
C LEU A 15 -5.14 -17.04 3.32
N LEU A 16 -4.77 -16.29 4.35
CA LEU A 16 -4.24 -14.93 4.20
C LEU A 16 -2.86 -14.93 3.51
N LEU A 17 -1.96 -15.85 3.90
CA LEU A 17 -0.65 -16.00 3.26
C LEU A 17 -0.76 -16.46 1.79
N ALA A 18 -1.71 -17.34 1.47
CA ALA A 18 -1.98 -17.77 0.10
C ALA A 18 -2.55 -16.63 -0.77
N ALA A 19 -3.43 -15.79 -0.22
CA ALA A 19 -3.98 -14.65 -0.94
C ALA A 19 -2.92 -13.56 -1.23
N VAL A 20 -1.96 -13.37 -0.33
CA VAL A 20 -0.81 -12.48 -0.56
C VAL A 20 0.09 -13.00 -1.68
N SER A 21 0.30 -14.31 -1.77
CA SER A 21 1.16 -14.93 -2.79
C SER A 21 0.53 -14.97 -4.19
N LEU A 22 -0.80 -14.89 -4.29
CA LEU A 22 -1.55 -14.78 -5.56
C LEU A 22 -1.69 -13.34 -6.08
N GLY A 23 -1.07 -12.35 -5.43
CA GLY A 23 -1.21 -10.94 -5.80
C GLY A 23 -2.57 -10.34 -5.48
N MET A 24 -3.44 -11.07 -4.76
CA MET A 24 -4.76 -10.61 -4.31
C MET A 24 -4.69 -9.77 -3.02
N GLY A 25 -3.48 -9.42 -2.58
CA GLY A 25 -3.25 -8.63 -1.38
C GLY A 25 -4.04 -7.32 -1.36
N GLU A 26 -4.20 -6.66 -2.51
CA GLU A 26 -5.00 -5.42 -2.59
C GLU A 26 -6.48 -5.68 -2.28
N THR A 27 -7.10 -6.71 -2.87
CA THR A 27 -8.52 -7.04 -2.64
C THR A 27 -8.82 -7.49 -1.21
N VAL A 28 -7.94 -8.24 -0.57
CA VAL A 28 -8.13 -8.69 0.81
C VAL A 28 -7.98 -7.53 1.80
N VAL A 29 -7.01 -6.64 1.55
CA VAL A 29 -6.84 -5.42 2.34
C VAL A 29 -8.03 -4.48 2.16
N GLU A 30 -8.59 -4.34 0.95
CA GLU A 30 -9.79 -3.52 0.71
C GLU A 30 -11.04 -4.10 1.40
N THR A 31 -11.17 -5.42 1.47
CA THR A 31 -12.29 -6.08 2.15
C THR A 31 -12.18 -5.96 3.68
N LEU A 32 -10.97 -6.06 4.23
CA LEU A 32 -10.71 -5.94 5.67
C LEU A 32 -10.62 -4.49 6.14
N PHE A 33 -10.22 -3.58 5.26
CA PHE A 33 -10.03 -2.15 5.51
C PHE A 33 -10.59 -1.36 4.33
N PRO A 34 -11.92 -1.15 4.25
CA PRO A 34 -12.57 -0.47 3.14
C PRO A 34 -12.08 0.97 2.91
N ASN A 35 -11.45 1.57 3.93
CA ASN A 35 -10.85 2.89 3.85
C ASN A 35 -9.33 2.88 3.66
N ALA A 36 -8.65 1.73 3.62
CA ALA A 36 -7.19 1.68 3.50
C ALA A 36 -6.69 2.37 2.23
N ARG A 37 -7.41 2.19 1.11
CA ARG A 37 -7.10 2.87 -0.15
C ARG A 37 -7.26 4.38 -0.03
N ALA A 38 -8.37 4.86 0.52
CA ALA A 38 -8.62 6.29 0.72
C ALA A 38 -7.59 6.94 1.67
N VAL A 39 -7.21 6.25 2.75
CA VAL A 39 -6.16 6.70 3.68
C VAL A 39 -4.81 6.76 2.98
N LYS A 40 -4.45 5.74 2.18
CA LYS A 40 -3.20 5.71 1.42
C LYS A 40 -3.15 6.83 0.38
N VAL A 41 -4.24 7.08 -0.33
CA VAL A 41 -4.38 8.21 -1.26
C VAL A 41 -4.20 9.53 -0.52
N ALA A 42 -4.87 9.75 0.61
CA ALA A 42 -4.74 10.98 1.39
C ALA A 42 -3.30 11.22 1.90
N GLN A 43 -2.62 10.16 2.35
CA GLN A 43 -1.20 10.22 2.75
C GLN A 43 -0.30 10.57 1.56
N CYS A 44 -0.53 9.97 0.39
CA CYS A 44 0.23 10.26 -0.81
C CYS A 44 -0.01 11.68 -1.33
N SER A 45 -1.25 12.18 -1.29
CA SER A 45 -1.56 13.56 -1.65
C SER A 45 -0.79 14.55 -0.77
N ARG A 46 -0.75 14.32 0.56
CA ARG A 46 0.04 15.17 1.47
C ARG A 46 1.53 15.13 1.19
N LEU A 47 2.08 13.97 0.87
CA LEU A 47 3.49 13.83 0.50
C LEU A 47 3.82 14.64 -0.75
N ILE A 48 3.02 14.49 -1.82
CA ILE A 48 3.25 15.23 -3.07
C ILE A 48 3.09 16.73 -2.84
N GLN A 49 2.08 17.12 -2.06
CA GLN A 49 1.82 18.51 -1.72
C GLN A 49 2.98 19.13 -0.92
N SER A 50 3.57 18.43 0.06
CA SER A 50 4.71 18.98 0.80
C SER A 50 5.91 19.25 -0.12
N TYR A 51 6.14 18.43 -1.14
CA TYR A 51 7.20 18.68 -2.12
C TYR A 51 6.93 19.93 -2.96
N HIS A 52 5.67 20.16 -3.30
CA HIS A 52 5.27 21.33 -4.06
C HIS A 52 5.36 22.60 -3.20
N ASP A 53 4.79 22.56 -2.00
CA ASP A 53 4.74 23.70 -1.06
C ASP A 53 6.15 24.14 -0.64
N ASP A 54 7.06 23.18 -0.40
CA ASP A 54 8.44 23.45 -0.02
C ASP A 54 9.37 23.74 -1.22
N ASN A 55 8.85 23.76 -2.45
CA ASN A 55 9.64 23.84 -3.70
C ASN A 55 10.78 22.81 -3.75
N ARG A 56 10.57 21.61 -3.21
CA ARG A 56 11.57 20.55 -3.18
C ARG A 56 11.72 19.93 -4.57
N ALA A 57 12.97 19.69 -4.95
CA ALA A 57 13.26 18.85 -6.11
C ALA A 57 12.75 17.42 -5.87
N MET A 58 12.41 16.75 -6.97
CA MET A 58 12.05 15.34 -6.91
C MET A 58 13.23 14.52 -6.38
N PRO A 59 13.01 13.46 -5.56
CA PRO A 59 14.10 12.71 -4.96
C PRO A 59 15.04 12.09 -5.99
N GLU A 60 16.28 11.85 -5.58
CA GLU A 60 17.30 11.21 -6.40
C GLU A 60 16.93 9.78 -6.76
N ARG A 61 17.26 9.36 -7.98
CA ARG A 61 17.03 7.99 -8.46
C ARG A 61 17.73 6.96 -7.59
N GLY A 62 17.10 5.79 -7.44
CA GLY A 62 17.64 4.69 -6.65
C GLY A 62 17.50 4.85 -5.13
N THR A 63 16.96 5.97 -4.65
CA THR A 63 16.65 6.15 -3.23
C THR A 63 15.30 5.53 -2.87
N PRO A 64 15.10 5.05 -1.63
CA PRO A 64 13.78 4.60 -1.18
C PRO A 64 12.74 5.74 -1.18
N GLU A 65 13.19 7.00 -1.01
CA GLU A 65 12.32 8.18 -1.08
C GLU A 65 11.77 8.39 -2.52
N ARG A 66 12.60 8.17 -3.55
CA ARG A 66 12.16 8.18 -4.96
C ARG A 66 11.08 7.15 -5.23
N THR A 67 11.29 5.91 -4.82
CA THR A 67 10.31 4.83 -5.03
C THR A 67 8.97 5.20 -4.39
N ARG A 68 9.00 5.68 -3.14
CA ARG A 68 7.79 6.11 -2.45
C ARG A 68 7.11 7.29 -3.15
N TYR A 69 7.88 8.27 -3.62
CA TYR A 69 7.34 9.43 -4.33
C TYR A 69 6.68 9.01 -5.65
N VAL A 70 7.34 8.18 -6.46
CA VAL A 70 6.79 7.67 -7.74
C VAL A 70 5.55 6.82 -7.51
N ASP A 71 5.54 5.94 -6.50
CA ASP A 71 4.38 5.12 -6.15
C ASP A 71 3.19 5.98 -5.72
N CYS A 72 3.44 7.00 -4.91
CA CYS A 72 2.40 7.95 -4.51
C CYS A 72 1.89 8.77 -5.70
N TYR A 73 2.78 9.19 -6.61
CA TYR A 73 2.40 9.92 -7.81
C TYR A 73 1.54 9.05 -8.74
N TYR A 74 1.88 7.77 -8.90
CA TYR A 74 1.08 6.82 -9.65
C TYR A 74 -0.29 6.58 -9.00
N LEU A 75 -0.34 6.44 -7.67
CA LEU A 75 -1.59 6.21 -6.94
C LEU A 75 -2.55 7.40 -7.02
N VAL A 76 -2.03 8.63 -6.97
CA VAL A 76 -2.84 9.87 -6.93
C VAL A 76 -3.15 10.38 -8.35
N CYS A 77 -2.16 10.41 -9.24
CA CYS A 77 -2.28 11.03 -10.56
C CYS A 77 -2.53 10.01 -11.68
N GLY A 78 -2.36 8.71 -11.44
CA GLY A 78 -2.51 7.66 -12.45
C GLY A 78 -1.41 7.65 -13.53
N ILE A 79 -0.36 8.45 -13.35
CA ILE A 79 0.75 8.60 -14.31
C ILE A 79 1.97 7.90 -13.73
N ARG A 80 2.61 7.03 -14.52
CA ARG A 80 3.92 6.47 -14.17
C ARG A 80 5.00 7.49 -14.51
N LEU A 81 5.63 8.03 -13.47
CA LEU A 81 6.87 8.77 -13.63
C LEU A 81 8.00 7.77 -13.89
N GLU A 82 8.82 8.01 -14.90
CA GLU A 82 9.99 7.17 -15.15
C GLU A 82 10.96 7.26 -13.96
N GLY A 83 11.21 6.10 -13.35
CA GLY A 83 12.04 5.90 -12.17
C GLY A 83 13.36 6.63 -12.29
#